data_AF-A0A4Y9JR85-F1
#
_entry.id   AF-A0A4Y9JR85-F1
#
_cell.length_a   1.000
_cell.length_b   1.000
_cell.length_c   1.000
_cell.angle_alpha   90.00
_cell.angle_beta   90.00
_cell.angle_gamma   90.00
#
_symmetry.space_group_name_H-M   'P 1'
#
loop_
_entity.id
_entity.type
_entity.pdbx_description
1 polymer ?
#
loop_
_entity_poly.entity_id
_entity_poly.type
_entity_poly.pdbx_seq_one_letter_code
_entity_poly.pdbx_strand_id
1 'polypeptide(L)'
;MSSQAEESITPSGDEHSQISEKLENPAKNDRTLQTESVSPPLNTEPTPAVSDVEPVNNLAQQFAQNYGITPGMSIQAQREQQAVANGLEFACVGRQPVADIWQIYPSRQHKAEAYSLALDIAEQLGLEELVEHIVKEPVDYSFQMKIPDKELEDETRRSIYELLSMLQTHDLTYSDACFLDTALLLGSAEREPKIDDTTLVKIFRLIRLVRHLRAAV
;
A
#
# COMPACT_ATOMS: atom_id res chain seq x y z
N MET A 1 54.32 -13.11 -41.31
CA MET A 1 54.45 -11.64 -41.16
C MET A 1 53.62 -11.29 -39.94
N SER A 2 54.22 -11.41 -38.75
CA SER A 2 54.84 -10.32 -37.97
C SER A 2 53.76 -9.47 -37.28
N SER A 3 53.75 -9.17 -35.98
CA SER A 3 54.52 -9.55 -34.78
C SER A 3 53.77 -8.92 -33.58
N GLN A 4 53.66 -9.65 -32.45
CA GLN A 4 53.94 -9.28 -31.03
C GLN A 4 53.55 -7.89 -30.47
N ALA A 5 53.31 -7.66 -29.17
CA ALA A 5 53.18 -8.45 -27.94
C ALA A 5 52.91 -7.43 -26.78
N GLU A 6 52.33 -7.92 -25.67
CA GLU A 6 52.58 -7.55 -24.25
C GLU A 6 52.39 -6.06 -23.81
N GLU A 7 52.01 -5.68 -22.60
CA GLU A 7 52.30 -6.23 -21.28
C GLU A 7 51.38 -5.58 -20.21
N SER A 8 51.12 -6.34 -19.15
CA SER A 8 50.62 -5.98 -17.82
C SER A 8 51.47 -4.91 -17.11
N ILE A 9 50.91 -4.21 -16.10
CA ILE A 9 51.57 -3.84 -14.81
C ILE A 9 50.53 -3.22 -13.85
N THR A 10 50.39 -3.82 -12.66
CA THR A 10 49.95 -3.21 -11.40
C THR A 10 51.16 -2.59 -10.70
N PRO A 11 50.95 -1.63 -9.77
CA PRO A 11 51.81 -1.60 -8.59
C PRO A 11 51.02 -1.53 -7.27
N SER A 12 51.48 -2.37 -6.35
CA SER A 12 51.32 -2.29 -4.89
C SER A 12 52.41 -1.38 -4.31
N GLY A 13 52.13 -0.72 -3.19
CA GLY A 13 53.13 0.03 -2.41
C GLY A 13 52.55 0.65 -1.14
N ASP A 14 53.01 0.13 0.00
CA ASP A 14 52.65 0.40 1.41
C ASP A 14 53.13 1.77 1.97
N GLU A 15 52.47 2.22 3.06
CA GLU A 15 53.06 2.49 4.41
C GLU A 15 52.44 3.68 5.19
N HIS A 16 52.10 3.36 6.45
CA HIS A 16 52.11 4.16 7.69
C HIS A 16 51.27 5.45 7.84
N SER A 17 50.24 5.38 8.72
CA SER A 17 50.37 5.88 10.10
C SER A 17 49.15 5.57 10.99
N GLN A 18 49.46 5.06 12.17
CA GLN A 18 48.58 4.90 13.33
C GLN A 18 48.16 6.27 13.87
N ILE A 19 46.88 6.44 14.25
CA ILE A 19 46.52 7.13 15.50
C ILE A 19 45.34 6.37 16.13
N SER A 20 45.62 5.78 17.28
CA SER A 20 44.63 5.35 18.27
C SER A 20 44.01 6.58 18.91
N GLU A 21 42.70 6.57 19.17
CA GLU A 21 42.19 7.06 20.45
C GLU A 21 40.82 6.44 20.75
N LYS A 22 40.84 5.66 21.83
CA LYS A 22 39.73 4.97 22.50
C LYS A 22 39.43 5.79 23.74
N LEU A 23 38.19 6.24 23.95
CA LEU A 23 37.66 6.56 25.29
C LEU A 23 36.12 6.59 25.19
N GLU A 24 35.42 5.51 25.52
CA GLU A 24 35.02 5.05 26.86
C GLU A 24 33.87 5.86 27.49
N ASN A 25 32.69 5.24 27.43
CA ASN A 25 31.57 5.44 28.35
C ASN A 25 32.00 5.25 29.81
N PRO A 26 31.36 5.95 30.75
CA PRO A 26 31.09 5.38 32.06
C PRO A 26 29.59 5.43 32.38
N ALA A 27 28.97 4.26 32.37
CA ALA A 27 27.81 3.99 33.19
C ALA A 27 28.28 3.60 34.59
N LYS A 28 27.71 4.23 35.63
CA LYS A 28 27.33 3.69 36.96
C LYS A 28 27.27 4.83 37.99
N ASN A 29 26.10 5.04 38.59
CA ASN A 29 25.97 4.87 40.03
C ASN A 29 24.51 4.81 40.47
N ASP A 30 24.23 3.74 41.20
CA ASP A 30 23.05 3.38 41.95
C ASP A 30 23.28 3.84 43.40
N ARG A 31 22.35 4.61 44.02
CA ARG A 31 22.06 4.47 45.46
C ARG A 31 20.78 5.20 45.90
N THR A 32 19.94 4.40 46.52
CA THR A 32 18.67 4.59 47.24
C THR A 32 18.75 5.53 48.45
N LEU A 33 17.67 6.28 48.76
CA LEU A 33 17.21 6.57 50.14
C LEU A 33 15.68 6.88 50.22
N GLN A 34 14.93 5.94 50.83
CA GLN A 34 13.85 6.07 51.84
C GLN A 34 12.63 6.98 51.53
N THR A 35 11.40 6.46 51.35
CA THR A 35 10.37 6.02 52.33
C THR A 35 10.08 6.98 53.48
N GLU A 36 8.96 7.71 53.39
CA GLU A 36 8.09 8.01 54.53
C GLU A 36 6.63 7.82 54.13
N SER A 37 5.88 7.12 54.98
CA SER A 37 4.45 6.84 54.88
C SER A 37 3.73 7.55 56.01
N VAL A 38 2.65 8.29 55.74
CA VAL A 38 1.55 8.53 56.70
C VAL A 38 0.21 8.67 55.94
N SER A 39 -0.82 8.04 56.52
CA SER A 39 -2.13 7.60 56.01
C SER A 39 -3.20 8.69 55.75
N PRO A 40 -4.39 8.35 55.20
CA PRO A 40 -5.29 9.23 54.44
C PRO A 40 -6.44 9.83 55.27
N PRO A 41 -7.22 10.76 54.68
CA PRO A 41 -8.62 10.85 55.06
C PRO A 41 -9.61 10.95 53.87
N LEU A 42 -10.71 10.22 54.07
CA LEU A 42 -12.10 10.48 53.70
C LEU A 42 -12.52 10.73 52.24
N ASN A 43 -13.34 9.78 51.78
CA ASN A 43 -14.41 9.90 50.79
C ASN A 43 -14.95 11.33 50.59
N THR A 44 -14.96 11.75 49.34
CA THR A 44 -16.09 12.49 48.78
C THR A 44 -16.22 12.02 47.33
N GLU A 45 -17.28 11.27 47.04
CA GLU A 45 -17.67 10.95 45.66
C GLU A 45 -17.76 12.27 44.87
N PRO A 46 -17.02 12.44 43.76
CA PRO A 46 -17.45 13.37 42.75
C PRO A 46 -18.56 12.67 41.98
N THR A 47 -19.80 13.08 42.25
CA THR A 47 -20.91 12.98 41.31
C THR A 47 -20.34 13.21 39.90
N PRO A 48 -20.49 12.29 38.93
CA PRO A 48 -20.08 12.60 37.58
C PRO A 48 -21.00 13.74 37.14
N ALA A 49 -20.42 14.95 37.10
CA ALA A 49 -21.00 16.05 36.34
C ALA A 49 -21.28 15.47 34.96
N VAL A 50 -22.57 15.43 34.60
CA VAL A 50 -23.00 15.13 33.25
C VAL A 50 -22.34 16.20 32.38
N SER A 51 -21.21 15.85 31.80
CA SER A 51 -20.53 16.65 30.79
C SER A 51 -21.43 16.62 29.55
N ASP A 52 -22.41 17.51 29.53
CA ASP A 52 -23.16 17.89 28.34
C ASP A 52 -22.22 18.63 27.38
N VAL A 53 -21.31 17.87 26.75
CA VAL A 53 -20.47 18.33 25.63
C VAL A 53 -20.35 17.18 24.61
N GLU A 54 -21.25 17.23 23.64
CA GLU A 54 -21.12 16.84 22.23
C GLU A 54 -21.16 15.37 21.78
N PRO A 55 -22.37 14.83 21.52
CA PRO A 55 -22.53 13.65 20.66
C PRO A 55 -22.03 13.86 19.21
N VAL A 56 -21.89 15.11 18.76
CA VAL A 56 -21.51 15.46 17.38
C VAL A 56 -20.03 15.20 17.09
N ASN A 57 -19.16 15.45 18.09
CA ASN A 57 -17.72 15.23 17.95
C ASN A 57 -17.38 13.73 17.86
N ASN A 58 -18.18 12.89 18.52
CA ASN A 58 -18.08 11.43 18.43
C ASN A 58 -18.48 10.92 17.04
N LEU A 59 -19.58 11.42 16.47
CA LEU A 59 -20.06 11.00 15.15
C LEU A 59 -19.09 11.40 14.02
N ALA A 60 -18.58 12.63 14.06
CA ALA A 60 -17.59 13.11 13.08
C ALA A 60 -16.32 12.25 13.09
N GLN A 61 -15.82 11.92 14.27
CA GLN A 61 -14.67 11.03 14.44
C GLN A 61 -14.96 9.62 13.92
N GLN A 62 -16.15 9.08 14.18
CA GLN A 62 -16.56 7.78 13.63
C GLN A 62 -16.57 7.76 12.10
N PHE A 63 -17.08 8.81 11.44
CA PHE A 63 -17.04 8.89 9.97
C PHE A 63 -15.61 8.96 9.43
N ALA A 64 -14.73 9.75 10.08
CA ALA A 64 -13.34 9.84 9.69
C ALA A 64 -12.61 8.48 9.84
N GLN A 65 -12.82 7.78 10.95
CA GLN A 65 -12.18 6.49 11.23
C GLN A 65 -12.71 5.34 10.38
N ASN A 66 -14.02 5.28 10.16
CA ASN A 66 -14.66 4.15 9.49
C ASN A 66 -14.72 4.28 7.97
N TYR A 67 -14.78 5.52 7.47
CA TYR A 67 -14.97 5.81 6.05
C TYR A 67 -13.91 6.73 5.46
N GLY A 68 -13.08 7.39 6.28
CA GLY A 68 -12.16 8.42 5.80
C GLY A 68 -12.87 9.66 5.31
N ILE A 69 -14.00 10.02 5.95
CA ILE A 69 -14.82 11.16 5.57
C ILE A 69 -14.78 12.19 6.71
N THR A 70 -14.26 13.36 6.40
CA THR A 70 -14.29 14.55 7.25
C THR A 70 -15.57 15.34 6.97
N PRO A 71 -16.46 15.55 7.95
CA PRO A 71 -17.66 16.37 7.75
C PRO A 71 -17.32 17.80 7.31
N GLY A 72 -18.18 18.40 6.47
CA GLY A 72 -18.02 19.79 6.02
C GLY A 72 -17.17 19.97 4.75
N MET A 73 -16.52 18.91 4.25
CA MET A 73 -15.85 18.92 2.94
C MET A 73 -16.52 17.93 1.98
N SER A 74 -16.51 18.22 0.67
CA SER A 74 -16.94 17.24 -0.32
C SER A 74 -15.97 16.05 -0.37
N ILE A 75 -16.48 14.85 -0.68
CA ILE A 75 -15.67 13.64 -0.82
C ILE A 75 -14.54 13.83 -1.85
N GLN A 76 -14.85 14.56 -2.93
CA GLN A 76 -13.88 14.84 -3.97
C GLN A 76 -12.74 15.75 -3.48
N ALA A 77 -13.05 16.85 -2.78
CA ALA A 77 -12.03 17.74 -2.24
C ALA A 77 -11.13 17.06 -1.21
N GLN A 78 -11.71 16.21 -0.35
CA GLN A 78 -10.93 15.43 0.62
C GLN A 78 -9.98 14.46 -0.07
N ARG A 79 -10.46 13.79 -1.11
CA ARG A 79 -9.65 12.86 -1.89
C ARG A 79 -8.49 13.58 -2.58
N GLU A 80 -8.74 14.73 -3.19
CA GLU A 80 -7.70 15.54 -3.84
C GLU A 80 -6.65 16.00 -2.82
N GLN A 81 -7.06 16.49 -1.65
CA GLN A 81 -6.13 16.86 -0.58
C GLN A 81 -5.28 15.68 -0.10
N GLN A 82 -5.89 14.50 0.06
CA GLN A 82 -5.17 13.29 0.43
C GLN A 82 -4.19 12.85 -0.66
N ALA A 83 -4.58 12.94 -1.94
CA ALA A 83 -3.71 12.62 -3.06
C ALA A 83 -2.49 13.54 -3.08
N VAL A 84 -2.66 14.85 -2.85
CA VAL A 84 -1.55 15.81 -2.72
C VAL A 84 -0.65 15.46 -1.54
N ALA A 85 -1.22 15.17 -0.38
CA ALA A 85 -0.44 14.82 0.81
C ALA A 85 0.40 13.54 0.61
N ASN A 86 -0.05 12.64 -0.24
CA ASN A 86 0.60 11.37 -0.54
C ASN A 86 1.44 11.38 -1.82
N GLY A 87 1.49 12.48 -2.58
CA GLY A 87 2.17 12.55 -3.87
C GLY A 87 1.53 11.67 -4.96
N LEU A 88 0.22 11.46 -4.89
CA LEU A 88 -0.57 10.59 -5.78
C LEU A 88 -1.56 11.38 -6.65
N GLU A 89 -1.35 12.68 -6.85
CA GLU A 89 -2.24 13.53 -7.65
C GLU A 89 -2.45 12.95 -9.07
N PHE A 90 -1.38 12.40 -9.66
CA PHE A 90 -1.41 11.80 -11.00
C PHE A 90 -2.28 10.52 -11.05
N ALA A 91 -2.38 9.77 -9.96
CA ALA A 91 -3.16 8.53 -9.88
C ALA A 91 -4.60 8.75 -9.39
N CYS A 92 -4.95 9.99 -9.04
CA CYS A 92 -6.29 10.38 -8.60
C CYS A 92 -7.26 10.59 -9.78
N VAL A 93 -7.27 9.66 -10.74
CA VAL A 93 -8.03 9.71 -12.00
C VAL A 93 -8.65 8.35 -12.36
N GLY A 94 -9.56 8.31 -13.33
CA GLY A 94 -10.26 7.10 -13.80
C GLY A 94 -11.52 6.75 -13.00
N ARG A 95 -12.04 5.53 -13.15
CA ARG A 95 -13.25 5.06 -12.42
C ARG A 95 -12.97 4.92 -10.93
N GLN A 96 -11.77 4.45 -10.59
CA GLN A 96 -11.30 4.36 -9.21
C GLN A 96 -10.06 5.23 -9.00
N PRO A 97 -10.25 6.51 -8.65
CA PRO A 97 -9.17 7.39 -8.23
C PRO A 97 -8.44 6.82 -7.00
N VAL A 98 -7.11 6.89 -7.00
CA VAL A 98 -6.27 6.44 -5.89
C VAL A 98 -5.59 7.66 -5.24
N ALA A 99 -6.02 8.00 -4.03
CA ALA A 99 -5.41 9.06 -3.23
C ALA A 99 -4.49 8.51 -2.13
N ASP A 100 -4.55 7.20 -1.85
CA ASP A 100 -3.74 6.52 -0.84
C ASP A 100 -3.69 5.03 -1.15
N ILE A 101 -2.49 4.46 -1.20
CA ILE A 101 -2.30 3.03 -1.47
C ILE A 101 -2.63 2.21 -0.22
N TRP A 102 -2.21 2.66 0.97
CA TRP A 102 -2.05 1.85 2.18
C TRP A 102 -3.25 1.89 3.11
N GLN A 103 -3.90 3.05 3.21
CA GLN A 103 -4.99 3.29 4.16
C GLN A 103 -6.22 2.45 3.81
N ILE A 104 -6.71 1.69 4.78
CA ILE A 104 -7.93 0.90 4.67
C ILE A 104 -8.92 1.39 5.72
N TYR A 105 -10.14 1.66 5.26
CA TYR A 105 -11.23 2.12 6.10
C TYR A 105 -12.23 0.98 6.29
N PRO A 106 -12.43 0.46 7.52
CA PRO A 106 -13.14 -0.81 7.76
C PRO A 106 -14.55 -0.90 7.20
N SER A 107 -15.24 0.23 7.04
CA SER A 107 -16.64 0.25 6.60
C SER A 107 -16.81 0.54 5.11
N ARG A 108 -15.73 0.57 4.32
CA ARG A 108 -15.81 0.75 2.85
C ARG A 108 -16.10 -0.58 2.14
N GLN A 109 -16.74 -0.46 0.97
CA GLN A 109 -17.04 -1.58 0.08
C GLN A 109 -15.80 -2.00 -0.72
N HIS A 110 -14.87 -2.70 -0.06
CA HIS A 110 -13.55 -3.01 -0.61
C HIS A 110 -13.57 -3.85 -1.88
N LYS A 111 -14.52 -4.78 -2.03
CA LYS A 111 -14.61 -5.60 -3.24
C LYS A 111 -15.16 -4.80 -4.44
N ALA A 112 -16.06 -3.83 -4.21
CA ALA A 112 -16.50 -2.90 -5.24
C ALA A 112 -15.36 -1.97 -5.71
N GLU A 113 -14.55 -1.49 -4.77
CA GLU A 113 -13.32 -0.74 -5.06
C GLU A 113 -12.34 -1.59 -5.87
N ALA A 114 -12.12 -2.85 -5.47
CA ALA A 114 -11.24 -3.79 -6.17
C ALA A 114 -11.71 -4.09 -7.59
N TYR A 115 -13.01 -4.28 -7.82
CA TYR A 115 -13.58 -4.44 -9.17
C TYR A 115 -13.34 -3.20 -10.04
N SER A 116 -13.55 -2.00 -9.48
CA SER A 116 -13.35 -0.75 -10.22
C SER A 116 -11.87 -0.52 -10.57
N LEU A 117 -10.94 -0.91 -9.69
CA LEU A 117 -9.50 -0.93 -9.99
C LEU A 117 -9.16 -1.94 -11.08
N ALA A 118 -9.70 -3.16 -11.00
CA ALA A 118 -9.45 -4.19 -12.00
C ALA A 118 -9.89 -3.73 -13.40
N LEU A 119 -11.04 -3.06 -13.51
CA LEU A 119 -11.48 -2.44 -14.76
C LEU A 119 -10.52 -1.36 -15.26
N ASP A 120 -10.13 -0.42 -14.39
CA ASP A 120 -9.22 0.65 -14.78
C ASP A 120 -7.85 0.12 -15.23
N ILE A 121 -7.32 -0.93 -14.57
CA ILE A 121 -6.06 -1.57 -14.95
C ILE A 121 -6.22 -2.32 -16.27
N ALA A 122 -7.32 -3.07 -16.44
CA ALA A 122 -7.58 -3.85 -17.63
C ALA A 122 -7.78 -2.97 -18.87
N GLU A 123 -8.48 -1.84 -18.74
CA GLU A 123 -8.73 -0.90 -19.83
C GLU A 123 -7.43 -0.34 -20.45
N GLN A 124 -6.42 -0.05 -19.62
CA GLN A 124 -5.13 0.44 -20.13
C GLN A 124 -4.44 -0.55 -21.08
N LEU A 125 -4.77 -1.84 -20.96
CA LEU A 125 -4.16 -2.93 -21.70
C LEU A 125 -5.14 -3.55 -22.71
N GLY A 126 -6.37 -3.03 -22.84
CA GLY A 126 -7.43 -3.57 -23.69
C GLY A 126 -7.91 -4.97 -23.26
N LEU A 127 -8.06 -5.19 -21.95
CA LEU A 127 -8.47 -6.45 -21.31
C LEU A 127 -9.83 -6.34 -20.60
N GLU A 128 -10.51 -5.19 -20.68
CA GLU A 128 -11.72 -4.86 -19.93
C GLU A 128 -12.87 -5.86 -20.17
N GLU A 129 -12.97 -6.43 -21.37
CA GLU A 129 -13.98 -7.43 -21.75
C GLU A 129 -13.83 -8.76 -20.98
N LEU A 130 -12.61 -9.04 -20.51
CA LEU A 130 -12.27 -10.22 -19.73
C LEU A 130 -12.55 -10.01 -18.23
N VAL A 131 -12.79 -8.78 -17.77
CA VAL A 131 -13.17 -8.54 -16.37
C VAL A 131 -14.66 -8.83 -16.21
N GLU A 132 -14.98 -9.90 -15.49
CA GLU A 132 -16.35 -10.25 -15.17
C GLU A 132 -16.77 -9.64 -13.83
N HIS A 133 -17.89 -8.94 -13.85
CA HIS A 133 -18.53 -8.44 -12.64
C HIS A 133 -19.47 -9.50 -12.06
N ILE A 134 -19.22 -9.88 -10.82
CA ILE A 134 -20.06 -10.86 -10.12
C ILE A 134 -20.79 -10.19 -8.98
N VAL A 135 -22.12 -10.23 -9.08
CA VAL A 135 -23.05 -9.75 -8.05
C VAL A 135 -23.70 -10.96 -7.40
N LYS A 136 -23.48 -11.13 -6.08
CA LYS A 136 -24.19 -12.12 -5.25
C LYS A 136 -25.29 -11.43 -4.44
N GLU A 137 -26.25 -12.21 -3.94
CA GLU A 137 -27.29 -11.75 -3.02
C GLU A 137 -27.03 -12.29 -1.59
N PRO A 138 -26.99 -11.42 -0.55
CA PRO A 138 -27.10 -9.96 -0.59
C PRO A 138 -25.97 -9.31 -1.38
N VAL A 139 -26.21 -8.10 -1.91
CA VAL A 139 -25.32 -7.41 -2.88
C VAL A 139 -23.86 -7.42 -2.39
N ASP A 140 -23.07 -8.26 -3.05
CA ASP A 140 -21.63 -8.38 -2.85
C ASP A 140 -20.96 -8.26 -4.22
N TYR A 141 -20.40 -7.08 -4.50
CA TYR A 141 -19.69 -6.77 -5.73
C TYR A 141 -18.35 -7.49 -5.70
N SER A 142 -18.06 -8.37 -6.64
CA SER A 142 -16.76 -9.01 -6.78
C SER A 142 -16.38 -9.12 -8.24
N PHE A 143 -15.13 -9.48 -8.53
CA PHE A 143 -14.70 -9.71 -9.91
C PHE A 143 -13.91 -10.99 -10.05
N GLN A 144 -13.94 -11.53 -11.27
CA GLN A 144 -13.06 -12.59 -11.75
C GLN A 144 -12.62 -12.29 -13.18
N MET A 145 -11.55 -12.93 -13.63
CA MET A 145 -11.12 -12.86 -15.03
C MET A 145 -11.74 -14.01 -15.81
N LYS A 146 -12.39 -13.70 -16.94
CA LYS A 146 -12.87 -14.71 -17.89
C LYS A 146 -11.71 -15.39 -18.57
N ILE A 147 -11.90 -16.65 -18.96
CA ILE A 147 -10.95 -17.34 -19.83
C ILE A 147 -11.01 -16.67 -21.21
N PRO A 148 -9.88 -16.22 -21.78
CA PRO A 148 -9.89 -15.60 -23.09
C PRO A 148 -10.15 -16.65 -24.18
N ASP A 149 -10.93 -16.29 -25.21
CA ASP A 149 -11.27 -17.19 -26.33
C ASP A 149 -10.05 -17.59 -27.17
N LYS A 150 -9.00 -16.76 -27.12
CA LYS A 150 -7.72 -16.95 -27.81
C LYS A 150 -6.59 -16.65 -26.86
N GLU A 151 -5.44 -17.26 -27.11
CA GLU A 151 -4.25 -16.96 -26.34
C GLU A 151 -3.83 -15.49 -26.51
N LEU A 152 -3.43 -14.84 -25.41
CA LEU A 152 -2.95 -13.46 -25.44
C LEU A 152 -1.53 -13.45 -26.00
N GLU A 153 -1.38 -12.98 -27.25
CA GLU A 153 -0.07 -12.97 -27.94
C GLU A 153 0.93 -12.01 -27.27
N ASP A 154 0.46 -10.85 -26.78
CA ASP A 154 1.30 -9.86 -26.11
C ASP A 154 1.62 -10.29 -24.67
N GLU A 155 2.92 -10.34 -24.36
CA GLU A 155 3.42 -10.76 -23.05
C GLU A 155 2.99 -9.84 -21.90
N THR A 156 2.85 -8.54 -22.17
CA THR A 156 2.43 -7.54 -21.18
C THR A 156 0.98 -7.79 -20.78
N ARG A 157 0.10 -7.92 -21.78
CA ARG A 157 -1.31 -8.28 -21.62
C ARG A 157 -1.46 -9.61 -20.89
N ARG A 158 -0.67 -10.63 -21.27
CA ARG A 158 -0.68 -11.93 -20.58
C ARG A 158 -0.30 -11.79 -19.10
N SER A 159 0.78 -11.06 -18.79
CA SER A 159 1.24 -10.84 -17.41
C SER A 159 0.20 -10.10 -16.55
N ILE A 160 -0.43 -9.05 -17.10
CA ILE A 160 -1.49 -8.31 -16.40
C ILE A 160 -2.76 -9.14 -16.24
N TYR A 161 -3.13 -9.93 -17.25
CA TYR A 161 -4.24 -10.88 -17.13
C TYR A 161 -4.00 -11.89 -16.01
N GLU A 162 -2.83 -12.51 -15.95
CA GLU A 162 -2.45 -13.45 -14.88
C GLU A 162 -2.45 -12.78 -13.50
N LEU A 163 -1.93 -11.55 -13.41
CA LEU A 163 -1.95 -10.75 -12.19
C LEU A 163 -3.38 -10.46 -11.72
N LEU A 164 -4.25 -9.99 -12.61
CA LEU A 164 -5.65 -9.71 -12.28
C LEU A 164 -6.42 -10.99 -11.93
N SER A 165 -6.11 -12.11 -12.58
CA SER A 165 -6.67 -13.43 -12.25
C SER A 165 -6.26 -13.86 -10.84
N MET A 166 -4.99 -13.69 -10.48
CA MET A 166 -4.49 -13.95 -9.12
C MET A 166 -5.06 -12.99 -8.08
N LEU A 167 -5.42 -11.77 -8.46
CA LEU A 167 -5.99 -10.74 -7.59
C LEU A 167 -7.53 -10.72 -7.57
N GLN A 168 -8.19 -11.70 -8.19
CA GLN A 168 -9.64 -11.77 -8.21
C GLN A 168 -10.25 -11.84 -6.80
N THR A 169 -11.47 -11.33 -6.68
CA THR A 169 -12.17 -11.21 -5.39
C THR A 169 -13.43 -12.06 -5.28
N HIS A 170 -13.78 -12.77 -6.37
CA HIS A 170 -14.87 -13.73 -6.36
C HIS A 170 -14.59 -14.94 -5.48
N ASP A 171 -13.38 -15.52 -5.64
CA ASP A 171 -12.84 -16.57 -4.81
C ASP A 171 -11.54 -16.09 -4.17
N LEU A 172 -11.61 -15.75 -2.88
CA LEU A 172 -10.47 -15.26 -2.11
C LEU A 172 -9.49 -16.38 -1.72
N THR A 173 -9.87 -17.64 -1.88
CA THR A 173 -9.01 -18.81 -1.62
C THR A 173 -8.16 -19.18 -2.84
N TYR A 174 -8.49 -18.63 -4.02
CA TYR A 174 -7.74 -18.83 -5.25
C TYR A 174 -6.28 -18.41 -5.07
N SER A 175 -5.37 -19.32 -5.39
CA SER A 175 -3.93 -19.19 -5.15
C SER A 175 -3.13 -19.81 -6.29
N ASP A 176 -3.08 -19.11 -7.42
CA ASP A 176 -2.14 -19.42 -8.49
C ASP A 176 -0.93 -18.49 -8.46
N ALA A 177 0.19 -19.00 -8.97
CA ALA A 177 1.40 -18.21 -9.13
C ALA A 177 1.26 -17.26 -10.33
N CYS A 178 1.69 -16.02 -10.15
CA CYS A 178 1.84 -15.05 -11.21
C CYS A 178 3.31 -14.63 -11.26
N PHE A 179 3.93 -14.69 -12.44
CA PHE A 179 5.30 -14.28 -12.65
C PHE A 179 5.30 -12.90 -13.30
N LEU A 180 5.84 -11.91 -12.57
CA LEU A 180 5.97 -10.55 -13.08
C LEU A 180 7.40 -10.32 -13.54
N ASP A 181 7.58 -10.03 -14.82
CA ASP A 181 8.84 -9.54 -15.34
C ASP A 181 9.14 -8.15 -14.74
N THR A 182 10.36 -7.95 -14.24
CA THR A 182 10.80 -6.64 -13.76
C THR A 182 10.68 -5.55 -14.82
N ALA A 183 10.82 -5.89 -16.11
CA ALA A 183 10.64 -4.93 -17.20
C ALA A 183 9.18 -4.43 -17.31
N LEU A 184 8.21 -5.18 -16.79
CA LEU A 184 6.82 -4.72 -16.69
C LEU A 184 6.73 -3.49 -15.78
N LEU A 185 7.29 -3.60 -14.57
CA LEU A 185 7.09 -2.63 -13.48
C LEU A 185 8.14 -1.51 -13.44
N LEU A 186 9.39 -1.84 -13.77
CA LEU A 186 10.55 -0.96 -13.58
C LEU A 186 11.25 -0.61 -14.90
N GLY A 187 10.93 -1.32 -15.98
CA GLY A 187 11.70 -1.24 -17.22
C GLY A 187 13.08 -1.87 -17.08
N SER A 188 14.04 -1.37 -17.85
CA SER A 188 15.45 -1.75 -17.79
C SER A 188 16.33 -0.51 -17.99
N ALA A 189 17.66 -0.69 -17.94
CA ALA A 189 18.59 0.40 -18.25
C ALA A 189 18.39 0.99 -19.67
N GLU A 190 17.76 0.25 -20.59
CA GLU A 190 17.60 0.61 -21.99
C GLU A 190 16.13 0.78 -22.41
N ARG A 191 15.16 0.48 -21.54
CA ARG A 191 13.73 0.47 -21.86
C ARG A 191 12.92 1.04 -20.71
N GLU A 192 11.94 1.86 -21.03
CA GLU A 192 10.95 2.33 -20.06
C GLU A 192 10.09 1.16 -19.54
N PRO A 193 9.46 1.30 -18.36
CA PRO A 193 8.46 0.35 -17.88
C PRO A 193 7.34 0.15 -18.90
N LYS A 194 6.81 -1.08 -18.97
CA LYS A 194 5.70 -1.40 -19.89
C LYS A 194 4.35 -0.88 -19.40
N ILE A 195 4.23 -0.48 -18.14
CA ILE A 195 3.04 0.17 -17.57
C ILE A 195 3.41 1.56 -17.04
N ASP A 196 2.45 2.48 -17.09
CA ASP A 196 2.64 3.81 -16.52
C ASP A 196 2.50 3.84 -14.99
N ASP A 197 2.93 4.93 -14.38
CA ASP A 197 2.88 5.12 -12.92
C ASP A 197 1.44 5.02 -12.39
N THR A 198 0.46 5.51 -13.16
CA THR A 198 -0.97 5.44 -12.79
C THR A 198 -1.43 4.00 -12.62
N THR A 199 -1.12 3.15 -13.60
CA THR A 199 -1.44 1.73 -13.59
C THR A 199 -0.70 1.02 -12.46
N LEU A 200 0.59 1.34 -12.26
CA LEU A 200 1.39 0.78 -11.18
C LEU A 200 0.79 1.08 -9.80
N VAL A 201 0.39 2.32 -9.54
CA VAL A 201 -0.27 2.72 -8.29
C VAL A 201 -1.59 1.98 -8.09
N LYS A 202 -2.39 1.83 -9.15
CA LYS A 202 -3.66 1.09 -9.10
C LYS A 202 -3.45 -0.39 -8.81
N ILE A 203 -2.41 -1.00 -9.38
CA ILE A 203 -1.99 -2.38 -9.07
C ILE A 203 -1.63 -2.50 -7.58
N PHE A 204 -0.80 -1.60 -7.04
CA PHE A 204 -0.45 -1.64 -5.61
C PHE A 204 -1.66 -1.45 -4.71
N ARG A 205 -2.57 -0.55 -5.07
CA ARG A 205 -3.83 -0.36 -4.34
C ARG A 205 -4.68 -1.63 -4.37
N LEU A 206 -4.80 -2.28 -5.53
CA LEU A 206 -5.55 -3.54 -5.66
C LEU A 206 -4.92 -4.65 -4.82
N ILE A 207 -3.60 -4.83 -4.89
CA ILE A 207 -2.87 -5.79 -4.04
C ILE A 207 -3.16 -5.51 -2.55
N ARG A 208 -3.12 -4.25 -2.12
CA ARG A 208 -3.39 -3.87 -0.73
C ARG A 208 -4.80 -4.24 -0.29
N LEU A 209 -5.80 -4.04 -1.14
CA LEU A 209 -7.20 -4.41 -0.89
C LEU A 209 -7.39 -5.92 -0.84
N VAL A 210 -6.87 -6.65 -1.82
CA VAL A 210 -6.99 -8.11 -1.89
C VAL A 210 -6.34 -8.77 -0.68
N ARG A 211 -5.17 -8.27 -0.24
CA ARG A 211 -4.53 -8.72 1.01
C ARG A 211 -5.42 -8.50 2.24
N HIS A 212 -6.10 -7.36 2.31
CA HIS A 212 -7.03 -7.08 3.41
C HIS A 212 -8.23 -8.04 3.38
N LEU A 213 -8.82 -8.24 2.20
CA LEU A 213 -9.95 -9.13 2.00
C LEU A 213 -9.62 -10.59 2.35
N ARG A 214 -8.46 -11.09 1.90
CA ARG A 214 -7.99 -12.45 2.20
C ARG A 214 -7.71 -12.67 3.69
N ALA A 215 -7.31 -11.64 4.43
CA ALA A 215 -7.08 -11.75 5.87
C ALA A 215 -8.38 -11.84 6.70
N ALA A 216 -9.53 -11.55 6.08
CA ALA A 216 -10.84 -11.63 6.71
C ALA A 216 -11.58 -12.94 6.40
N VAL A 217 -10.98 -13.84 5.60
CA VAL A 217 -11.45 -15.19 5.29
C VAL A 217 -10.84 -16.19 6.27
#